data_AF-A0A0R0HYS6-F1
#
_entry.id   AF-A0A0R0HYS6-F1
#
_cell.length_a   1.000
_cell.length_b   1.000
_cell.length_c   1.000
_cell.angle_alpha   90.00
_cell.angle_beta   90.00
_cell.angle_gamma   90.00
#
_symmetry.space_group_name_H-M   'P 1'
#
loop_
_entity.id
_entity.type
_entity.pdbx_description
1 polymer ?
#
loop_
_entity_poly.entity_id
_entity_poly.type
_entity_poly.pdbx_seq_one_letter_code
_entity_poly.pdbx_strand_id
1 'polypeptide(L)'
;MEFVALSNATQLGSFNPLRTNLQKVALAKPSSALTHPPTSTHNIFGPHSADFELSALTALSPLDGRYWGKVKELSPFLREYGLICFRIKWLLQLSQIPEIVEVPSFSEGATIFLQGLIDDFSVDDALEVKNIERVTNHDVLEFFHFACTSEDINNLAHALMLKETMNSVMDKIIKALCDISEDNAHVPMLSRTHGQNQCIIVGSFELLLYERLLRILGKFSGAVGNYNAHVVSYPEVNWPHIAEQFVQSLGLSFNPYVAQIETHDYMAKLFHLLIQFNNILIEFDRDVWGYISLGYFNQTTKAGEVGSSTMPHKVNPIDFENSEGNLGVANGGLSHLSMKLPISHWQARPT
;
A
#
# COMPACT_ATOMS: atom_id res chain seq x y z
N MET A 1 -46.65 -24.27 10.30
CA MET A 1 -46.74 -25.44 9.42
C MET A 1 -45.38 -26.11 9.43
N GLU A 2 -45.24 -27.14 10.25
CA GLU A 2 -44.08 -28.02 10.35
C GLU A 2 -44.00 -28.95 9.13
N PHE A 3 -42.80 -29.36 8.74
CA PHE A 3 -42.40 -30.73 8.32
C PHE A 3 -40.87 -30.69 8.07
N VAL A 4 -40.06 -31.07 9.05
CA VAL A 4 -39.41 -32.39 9.23
C VAL A 4 -38.35 -32.72 8.17
N ALA A 5 -37.13 -32.93 8.68
CA ALA A 5 -35.93 -33.42 8.02
C ALA A 5 -36.09 -34.86 7.47
N LEU A 6 -35.36 -35.18 6.40
CA LEU A 6 -34.95 -36.55 6.09
C LEU A 6 -33.53 -36.57 5.49
N SER A 7 -32.73 -37.44 6.10
CA SER A 7 -31.35 -37.78 5.86
C SER A 7 -31.13 -38.76 4.69
N ASN A 8 -29.93 -38.70 4.10
CA ASN A 8 -29.09 -39.77 3.54
C ASN A 8 -29.69 -40.84 2.60
N ALA A 9 -29.16 -40.90 1.37
CA ALA A 9 -28.83 -42.16 0.70
C ALA A 9 -27.75 -41.98 -0.40
N THR A 10 -26.73 -42.82 -0.32
CA THR A 10 -25.58 -43.03 -1.20
C THR A 10 -25.96 -43.80 -2.49
N GLN A 11 -25.22 -43.53 -3.59
CA GLN A 11 -24.75 -44.45 -4.66
C GLN A 11 -24.98 -44.00 -6.12
N LEU A 12 -23.86 -43.67 -6.78
CA LEU A 12 -23.38 -44.10 -8.10
C LEU A 12 -24.40 -44.54 -9.19
N GLY A 13 -24.30 -43.87 -10.35
CA GLY A 13 -24.23 -44.60 -11.62
C GLY A 13 -25.08 -44.11 -12.80
N SER A 14 -24.44 -43.30 -13.65
CA SER A 14 -24.36 -43.49 -15.12
C SER A 14 -25.35 -42.78 -16.08
N PHE A 15 -24.73 -42.34 -17.19
CA PHE A 15 -25.22 -42.06 -18.54
C PHE A 15 -26.00 -40.77 -18.88
N ASN A 16 -25.36 -39.90 -19.68
CA ASN A 16 -26.02 -39.16 -20.75
C ASN A 16 -25.07 -38.97 -21.97
N PRO A 17 -25.41 -39.46 -23.18
CA PRO A 17 -24.53 -39.47 -24.35
C PRO A 17 -24.89 -38.37 -25.37
N LEU A 18 -24.07 -37.32 -25.51
CA LEU A 18 -24.13 -36.39 -26.65
C LEU A 18 -22.72 -35.91 -27.04
N ARG A 19 -21.93 -36.80 -27.63
CA ARG A 19 -20.78 -36.44 -28.48
C ARG A 19 -20.62 -37.47 -29.60
N THR A 20 -21.55 -37.44 -30.54
CA THR A 20 -21.39 -38.00 -31.88
C THR A 20 -21.29 -36.84 -32.86
N ASN A 21 -20.11 -36.61 -33.40
CA ASN A 21 -19.87 -36.47 -34.83
C ASN A 21 -18.42 -36.05 -35.12
N LEU A 22 -17.86 -36.67 -36.17
CA LEU A 22 -16.58 -36.39 -36.83
C LEU A 22 -15.40 -37.29 -36.44
N GLN A 23 -15.52 -38.56 -36.82
CA GLN A 23 -14.40 -39.30 -37.40
C GLN A 23 -14.60 -39.42 -38.92
N LYS A 24 -13.47 -39.40 -39.64
CA LYS A 24 -13.24 -39.79 -41.06
C LYS A 24 -13.32 -38.69 -42.12
N VAL A 25 -12.18 -38.02 -42.34
CA VAL A 25 -11.58 -37.96 -43.68
C VAL A 25 -10.06 -38.10 -43.52
N ALA A 26 -9.51 -39.21 -44.02
CA ALA A 26 -8.08 -39.42 -44.20
C ALA A 26 -7.84 -39.67 -45.68
N LEU A 27 -6.94 -38.89 -46.30
CA LEU A 27 -5.95 -39.25 -47.34
C LEU A 27 -5.62 -38.05 -48.23
N ALA A 28 -4.43 -37.48 -48.02
CA ALA A 28 -3.43 -37.17 -49.05
C ALA A 28 -2.24 -36.44 -48.40
N LYS A 29 -1.06 -37.05 -48.42
CA LYS A 29 0.21 -36.37 -48.10
C LYS A 29 0.68 -35.58 -49.32
N PRO A 30 1.27 -34.39 -49.10
CA PRO A 30 2.43 -33.99 -49.88
C PRO A 30 3.65 -33.70 -48.99
N SER A 31 4.77 -34.18 -49.53
CA SER A 31 6.19 -33.90 -49.29
C SER A 31 6.60 -32.58 -48.63
N SER A 32 7.68 -32.70 -47.83
CA SER A 32 8.72 -31.72 -47.46
C SER A 32 8.32 -30.48 -46.65
N ALA A 33 8.35 -30.62 -45.32
CA ALA A 33 8.50 -29.51 -44.39
C ALA A 33 9.92 -29.51 -43.81
N LEU A 34 10.62 -28.39 -43.97
CA LEU A 34 11.89 -28.06 -43.33
C LEU A 34 11.73 -28.21 -41.80
N THR A 35 12.45 -29.17 -41.23
CA THR A 35 12.59 -29.31 -39.78
C THR A 35 13.53 -28.19 -39.27
N HIS A 36 12.96 -27.13 -38.71
CA HIS A 36 13.73 -26.31 -37.77
C HIS A 36 13.97 -27.15 -36.50
N PRO A 37 15.21 -27.26 -35.99
CA PRO A 37 15.44 -27.92 -34.72
C PRO A 37 14.74 -27.13 -33.60
N PRO A 38 14.25 -27.80 -32.54
CA PRO A 38 13.71 -27.09 -31.39
C PRO A 38 14.83 -26.23 -30.80
N THR A 39 14.61 -24.93 -30.72
CA THR A 39 15.43 -24.02 -29.94
C THR A 39 15.52 -24.57 -28.53
N SER A 40 16.68 -25.14 -28.18
CA SER A 40 17.03 -25.43 -26.81
C SER A 40 16.98 -24.10 -26.07
N THR A 41 16.00 -23.94 -25.19
CA THR A 41 16.10 -22.98 -24.09
C THR A 41 17.32 -23.38 -23.29
N HIS A 42 18.48 -22.78 -23.61
CA HIS A 42 19.62 -22.82 -22.73
C HIS A 42 19.13 -22.25 -21.41
N ASN A 43 19.06 -23.09 -20.39
CA ASN A 43 18.78 -22.66 -19.05
C ASN A 43 19.93 -21.72 -18.67
N ILE A 44 19.69 -20.40 -18.73
CA ILE A 44 20.68 -19.36 -18.43
C ILE A 44 21.16 -19.49 -16.97
N PHE A 45 20.34 -20.16 -16.15
CA PHE A 45 20.59 -20.35 -14.74
C PHE A 45 21.13 -21.75 -14.48
N GLY A 46 22.28 -21.81 -13.80
CA GLY A 46 22.91 -23.04 -13.37
C GLY A 46 22.07 -23.84 -12.36
N PRO A 47 22.53 -25.03 -11.95
CA PRO A 47 21.81 -25.94 -11.04
C PRO A 47 21.50 -25.35 -9.65
N HIS A 48 22.06 -24.18 -9.29
CA HIS A 48 21.80 -23.46 -8.04
C HIS A 48 20.59 -22.49 -8.10
N SER A 49 19.85 -22.47 -9.21
CA SER A 49 18.72 -21.55 -9.40
C SER A 49 17.41 -21.97 -8.75
N ALA A 50 17.36 -23.16 -8.16
CA ALA A 50 16.16 -23.70 -7.54
C ALA A 50 15.93 -23.22 -6.10
N ASP A 51 16.97 -22.69 -5.43
CA ASP A 51 16.94 -22.25 -4.02
C ASP A 51 17.31 -20.77 -3.89
N PHE A 52 16.53 -19.87 -4.48
CA PHE A 52 16.70 -18.44 -4.25
C PHE A 52 16.01 -18.03 -2.94
N GLU A 53 16.78 -17.88 -1.86
CA GLU A 53 16.29 -17.16 -0.68
C GLU A 53 16.10 -15.67 -1.00
N LEU A 54 15.07 -15.06 -0.40
CA LEU A 54 14.80 -13.64 -0.57
C LEU A 54 15.89 -12.81 0.13
N SER A 55 16.58 -12.00 -0.66
CA SER A 55 17.64 -11.08 -0.24
C SER A 55 17.53 -9.80 -1.07
N ALA A 56 18.27 -8.75 -0.70
CA ALA A 56 18.25 -7.51 -1.49
C ALA A 56 18.72 -7.69 -2.95
N LEU A 57 19.50 -8.74 -3.25
CA LEU A 57 19.98 -9.04 -4.59
C LEU A 57 19.00 -9.89 -5.41
N THR A 58 18.14 -10.64 -4.73
CA THR A 58 17.19 -11.59 -5.34
C THR A 58 15.76 -11.06 -5.34
N ALA A 59 15.52 -9.94 -4.67
CA ALA A 59 14.25 -9.24 -4.66
C ALA A 59 13.83 -8.80 -6.06
N LEU A 60 12.55 -9.07 -6.40
CA LEU A 60 11.95 -8.66 -7.67
C LEU A 60 11.71 -7.15 -7.72
N SER A 61 11.25 -6.57 -6.60
CA SER A 61 11.04 -5.13 -6.48
C SER A 61 12.35 -4.43 -6.11
N PRO A 62 12.72 -3.32 -6.77
CA PRO A 62 13.89 -2.56 -6.39
C PRO A 62 13.73 -1.90 -5.02
N LEU A 63 12.49 -1.68 -4.54
CA LEU A 63 12.21 -1.15 -3.20
C LEU A 63 12.66 -2.11 -2.10
N ASP A 64 12.54 -3.42 -2.34
CA ASP A 64 12.95 -4.46 -1.40
C ASP A 64 14.40 -4.93 -1.65
N GLY A 65 15.05 -4.38 -2.67
CA GLY A 65 16.41 -4.68 -3.08
C GLY A 65 17.32 -3.46 -3.07
N ARG A 66 17.65 -2.96 -4.25
CA ARG A 66 18.57 -1.83 -4.48
C ARG A 66 18.29 -0.61 -3.60
N TYR A 67 17.01 -0.30 -3.37
CA TYR A 67 16.58 0.90 -2.64
C TYR A 67 16.15 0.60 -1.20
N TRP A 68 16.34 -0.64 -0.71
CA TRP A 68 15.92 -1.03 0.64
C TRP A 68 16.41 -0.08 1.73
N GLY A 69 17.69 0.33 1.66
CA GLY A 69 18.27 1.27 2.62
C GLY A 69 17.58 2.64 2.70
N LYS A 70 16.81 3.02 1.67
CA LYS A 70 16.06 4.29 1.59
C LYS A 70 14.62 4.16 2.11
N VAL A 71 14.03 2.97 2.04
CA VAL A 71 12.60 2.75 2.37
C VAL A 71 12.39 1.85 3.59
N LYS A 72 13.45 1.28 4.17
CA LYS A 72 13.36 0.36 5.32
C LYS A 72 12.59 0.94 6.51
N GLU A 73 12.65 2.25 6.72
CA GLU A 73 11.93 2.94 7.81
C GLU A 73 10.41 2.92 7.63
N LEU A 74 9.93 2.70 6.40
CA LEU A 74 8.50 2.56 6.08
C LEU A 74 8.02 1.11 6.20
N SER A 75 8.94 0.15 6.27
CA SER A 75 8.63 -1.27 6.37
C SER A 75 7.75 -1.64 7.57
N PRO A 76 7.91 -1.03 8.77
CA PRO A 76 7.02 -1.29 9.90
C PRO A 76 5.56 -0.91 9.63
N PHE A 77 5.29 -0.01 8.67
CA PHE A 77 3.93 0.48 8.39
C PHE A 77 3.32 -0.15 7.15
N LEU A 78 4.09 -0.28 6.06
CA LEU A 78 3.56 -0.62 4.73
C LEU A 78 3.64 -2.11 4.36
N ARG A 79 4.08 -2.96 5.30
CA ARG A 79 4.14 -4.42 5.10
C ARG A 79 3.04 -5.14 5.87
N GLU A 80 2.88 -6.42 5.56
CA GLU A 80 2.01 -7.33 6.31
C GLU A 80 2.30 -7.32 7.81
N TYR A 81 3.57 -7.17 8.18
CA TYR A 81 4.00 -6.90 9.54
C TYR A 81 3.25 -5.74 10.21
N GLY A 82 3.20 -4.59 9.54
CA GLY A 82 2.50 -3.40 10.04
C GLY A 82 1.00 -3.62 10.11
N LEU A 83 0.43 -4.26 9.08
CA LEU A 83 -0.97 -4.65 9.06
C LEU A 83 -1.32 -5.46 10.32
N ILE A 84 -0.57 -6.53 10.61
CA ILE A 84 -0.80 -7.37 11.80
C ILE A 84 -0.73 -6.54 13.09
N CYS A 85 0.30 -5.70 13.26
CA CYS A 85 0.44 -4.84 14.43
C CYS A 85 -0.78 -3.90 14.61
N PHE A 86 -1.22 -3.24 13.54
CA PHE A 86 -2.39 -2.35 13.59
C PHE A 86 -3.69 -3.09 13.92
N ARG A 87 -3.83 -4.36 13.50
CA ARG A 87 -4.99 -5.19 13.87
C ARG A 87 -4.98 -5.55 15.37
N ILE A 88 -3.82 -5.75 15.98
CA ILE A 88 -3.70 -5.96 17.43
C ILE A 88 -4.08 -4.68 18.19
N LYS A 89 -3.58 -3.52 17.73
CA LYS A 89 -3.96 -2.21 18.28
C LYS A 89 -5.47 -1.98 18.22
N TRP A 90 -6.10 -2.36 17.11
CA TRP A 90 -7.55 -2.30 16.94
C TRP A 90 -8.28 -3.12 18.02
N LEU A 91 -7.83 -4.35 18.30
CA LEU A 91 -8.44 -5.22 19.31
C LEU A 91 -8.34 -4.64 20.72
N LEU A 92 -7.17 -4.08 21.06
CA LEU A 92 -6.98 -3.41 22.35
C LEU A 92 -7.96 -2.24 22.51
N GLN A 93 -8.14 -1.44 21.46
CA GLN A 93 -9.07 -0.31 21.46
C GLN A 93 -10.53 -0.76 21.51
N LEU A 94 -10.89 -1.86 20.85
CA LEU A 94 -12.24 -2.42 20.88
C LEU A 94 -12.64 -2.82 22.30
N SER A 95 -11.72 -3.41 23.07
CA SER A 95 -11.96 -3.80 24.47
C SER A 95 -12.25 -2.62 25.42
N GLN A 96 -11.97 -1.40 24.98
CA GLN A 96 -12.23 -0.18 25.76
C GLN A 96 -13.66 0.33 25.59
N ILE A 97 -14.48 -0.30 24.73
CA ILE A 97 -15.89 0.04 24.50
C ILE A 97 -16.77 -0.75 25.50
N PRO A 98 -17.35 -0.12 26.54
CA PRO A 98 -18.09 -0.84 27.58
C PRO A 98 -19.35 -1.55 27.06
N GLU A 99 -19.94 -1.06 25.97
CA GLU A 99 -21.15 -1.61 25.39
C GLU A 99 -20.93 -2.93 24.61
N ILE A 100 -19.69 -3.28 24.28
CA ILE A 100 -19.33 -4.55 23.62
C ILE A 100 -18.94 -5.57 24.69
N VAL A 101 -19.93 -6.23 25.29
CA VAL A 101 -19.70 -7.13 26.43
C VAL A 101 -18.97 -8.43 26.06
N GLU A 102 -19.01 -8.84 24.79
CA GLU A 102 -18.27 -9.99 24.25
C GLU A 102 -16.76 -9.77 24.19
N VAL A 103 -16.34 -8.50 24.18
CA VAL A 103 -14.94 -8.10 24.27
C VAL A 103 -14.78 -7.25 25.53
N PRO A 104 -14.82 -7.87 26.72
CA PRO A 104 -14.76 -7.13 27.97
C PRO A 104 -13.42 -6.41 28.08
N SER A 105 -13.41 -5.30 28.82
CA SER A 105 -12.17 -4.59 29.12
C SER A 105 -11.15 -5.54 29.73
N PHE A 106 -9.96 -5.53 29.14
CA PHE A 106 -8.87 -6.37 29.59
C PHE A 106 -8.43 -5.96 31.01
N SER A 107 -7.93 -6.94 31.78
CA SER A 107 -7.31 -6.64 33.06
C SER A 107 -6.10 -5.72 32.86
N GLU A 108 -5.72 -4.96 33.88
CA GLU A 108 -4.56 -4.05 33.80
C GLU A 108 -3.30 -4.78 33.31
N GLY A 109 -3.06 -6.00 33.79
CA GLY A 109 -1.95 -6.84 33.32
C GLY A 109 -2.06 -7.24 31.84
N ALA A 110 -3.25 -7.58 31.35
CA ALA A 110 -3.47 -7.92 29.94
C ALA A 110 -3.38 -6.68 29.03
N THR A 111 -3.86 -5.52 29.48
CA THR A 111 -3.68 -4.24 28.78
C THR A 111 -2.20 -3.88 28.68
N ILE A 112 -1.43 -3.99 29.78
CA ILE A 112 0.01 -3.75 29.77
C ILE A 112 0.73 -4.72 28.85
N PHE A 113 0.34 -6.01 28.86
CA PHE A 113 0.92 -7.02 27.97
C PHE A 113 0.67 -6.71 26.49
N LEU A 114 -0.59 -6.46 26.11
CA LEU A 114 -0.95 -6.13 24.72
C LEU A 114 -0.34 -4.81 24.27
N GLN A 115 -0.29 -3.81 25.15
CA GLN A 115 0.38 -2.55 24.85
C GLN A 115 1.88 -2.76 24.66
N GLY A 116 2.53 -3.57 25.51
CA GLY A 116 3.95 -3.93 25.36
C GLY A 116 4.22 -4.67 24.06
N LEU A 117 3.31 -5.55 23.63
CA LEU A 117 3.40 -6.24 22.34
C LEU A 117 3.21 -5.29 21.15
N ILE A 118 2.38 -4.24 21.28
CA ILE A 118 2.26 -3.20 20.25
C ILE A 118 3.50 -2.30 20.21
N ASP A 119 4.04 -1.94 21.37
CA ASP A 119 5.16 -1.01 21.52
C ASP A 119 6.49 -1.61 21.06
N ASP A 120 6.69 -2.92 21.28
CA ASP A 120 7.87 -3.68 20.86
C ASP A 120 7.47 -4.91 20.03
N PHE A 121 6.57 -4.70 19.07
CA PHE A 121 6.17 -5.77 18.15
C PHE A 121 7.40 -6.32 17.42
N SER A 122 7.49 -7.63 17.27
CA SER A 122 8.64 -8.29 16.66
C SER A 122 8.26 -9.13 15.44
N VAL A 123 9.27 -9.48 14.63
CA VAL A 123 9.06 -10.37 13.47
C VAL A 123 8.59 -11.75 13.92
N ASP A 124 9.04 -12.22 15.08
CA ASP A 124 8.64 -13.51 15.63
C ASP A 124 7.14 -13.51 15.98
N ASP A 125 6.61 -12.41 16.51
CA ASP A 125 5.17 -12.26 16.78
C ASP A 125 4.36 -12.30 15.48
N ALA A 126 4.82 -11.60 14.44
CA ALA A 126 4.18 -11.64 13.13
C ALA A 126 4.21 -13.06 12.53
N LEU A 127 5.32 -13.79 12.67
CA LEU A 127 5.45 -15.18 12.24
C LEU A 127 4.51 -16.11 13.02
N GLU A 128 4.33 -15.88 14.32
CA GLU A 128 3.38 -16.64 15.13
C GLU A 128 1.95 -16.46 14.62
N VAL A 129 1.54 -15.23 14.32
CA VAL A 129 0.24 -14.95 13.68
C VAL A 129 0.12 -15.74 12.37
N LYS A 130 1.11 -15.66 11.46
CA LYS A 130 1.09 -16.41 10.19
C LYS A 130 1.00 -17.92 10.39
N ASN A 131 1.66 -18.46 11.42
CA ASN A 131 1.62 -19.89 11.72
C ASN A 131 0.21 -20.34 12.10
N ILE A 132 -0.52 -19.52 12.87
CA ILE A 132 -1.91 -19.80 13.24
C ILE A 132 -2.81 -19.62 12.02
N GLU A 133 -2.63 -18.56 11.21
CA GLU A 133 -3.41 -18.34 9.96
C GLU A 133 -3.31 -19.52 9.00
N ARG A 134 -2.13 -20.15 8.90
CA ARG A 134 -1.93 -21.33 8.07
C ARG A 134 -2.78 -22.53 8.51
N VAL A 135 -3.11 -22.62 9.80
CA VAL A 135 -3.96 -23.68 10.36
C VAL A 135 -5.44 -23.33 10.19
N THR A 136 -5.81 -22.07 10.42
CA THR A 136 -7.21 -21.60 10.38
C THR A 136 -7.69 -21.30 8.96
N ASN A 137 -6.77 -21.14 7.99
CA ASN A 137 -7.01 -20.63 6.63
C ASN A 137 -7.80 -19.30 6.62
N HIS A 138 -7.66 -18.54 7.72
CA HIS A 138 -8.34 -17.30 8.03
C HIS A 138 -7.49 -16.49 9.00
N ASP A 139 -7.48 -15.17 8.89
CA ASP A 139 -6.70 -14.30 9.75
C ASP A 139 -7.09 -14.48 11.24
N VAL A 140 -6.13 -14.72 12.13
CA VAL A 140 -6.36 -15.14 13.54
C VAL A 140 -7.25 -14.17 14.31
N LEU A 141 -7.15 -12.89 13.97
CA LEU A 141 -7.88 -11.82 14.64
C LEU A 141 -9.39 -11.84 14.28
N GLU A 142 -9.78 -12.63 13.28
CA GLU A 142 -11.18 -12.92 12.93
C GLU A 142 -11.95 -13.67 14.00
N PHE A 143 -11.26 -14.30 14.95
CA PHE A 143 -11.90 -14.97 16.08
C PHE A 143 -12.39 -14.02 17.18
N PHE A 144 -11.92 -12.77 17.22
CA PHE A 144 -12.35 -11.75 18.19
C PHE A 144 -13.33 -10.73 17.59
N HIS A 145 -14.18 -11.17 16.64
CA HIS A 145 -15.14 -10.33 15.91
C HIS A 145 -16.55 -10.43 16.48
N PHE A 146 -16.83 -9.73 17.58
CA PHE A 146 -18.24 -9.48 17.90
C PHE A 146 -18.84 -8.56 16.82
N ALA A 147 -19.76 -9.11 16.01
CA ALA A 147 -20.53 -8.40 14.98
C ALA A 147 -19.73 -7.65 13.88
N CYS A 148 -18.40 -7.71 13.93
CA CYS A 148 -17.47 -7.09 12.98
C CYS A 148 -17.33 -7.92 11.69
N THR A 149 -16.97 -7.25 10.60
CA THR A 149 -16.43 -7.91 9.39
C THR A 149 -14.94 -7.66 9.27
N SER A 150 -14.19 -8.49 8.53
CA SER A 150 -12.76 -8.28 8.26
C SER A 150 -12.46 -6.87 7.75
N GLU A 151 -13.35 -6.30 6.95
CA GLU A 151 -13.22 -4.94 6.45
C GLU A 151 -13.36 -3.86 7.54
N ASP A 152 -14.03 -4.11 8.67
CA ASP A 152 -14.03 -3.18 9.81
C ASP A 152 -12.64 -3.03 10.42
N ILE A 153 -11.80 -4.06 10.30
CA ILE A 153 -10.41 -4.03 10.74
C ILE A 153 -9.50 -3.49 9.63
N ASN A 154 -9.58 -4.07 8.43
CA ASN A 154 -8.65 -3.77 7.33
C ASN A 154 -8.65 -2.30 6.96
N ASN A 155 -9.82 -1.68 6.83
CA ASN A 155 -9.92 -0.28 6.45
C ASN A 155 -9.24 0.64 7.49
N LEU A 156 -9.42 0.36 8.79
CA LEU A 156 -8.84 1.14 9.87
C LEU A 156 -7.33 0.94 9.95
N ALA A 157 -6.87 -0.30 9.73
CA ALA A 157 -5.44 -0.58 9.65
C ALA A 157 -4.81 0.16 8.45
N HIS A 158 -5.40 0.08 7.26
CA HIS A 158 -4.91 0.82 6.08
C HIS A 158 -4.89 2.34 6.32
N ALA A 159 -5.93 2.88 6.96
CA ALA A 159 -6.00 4.29 7.33
C ALA A 159 -4.86 4.70 8.28
N LEU A 160 -4.58 3.90 9.31
CA LEU A 160 -3.46 4.13 10.22
C LEU A 160 -2.11 4.00 9.52
N MET A 161 -1.91 2.98 8.68
CA MET A 161 -0.69 2.78 7.90
C MET A 161 -0.40 4.00 7.01
N LEU A 162 -1.41 4.52 6.31
CA LEU A 162 -1.30 5.72 5.48
C LEU A 162 -0.98 6.95 6.32
N LYS A 163 -1.65 7.14 7.46
CA LYS A 163 -1.44 8.28 8.35
C LYS A 163 0.00 8.35 8.86
N GLU A 164 0.52 7.25 9.41
CA GLU A 164 1.88 7.21 9.96
C GLU A 164 2.95 7.38 8.88
N THR A 165 2.75 6.75 7.72
CA THR A 165 3.65 6.89 6.57
C THR A 165 3.72 8.35 6.10
N MET A 166 2.56 9.00 5.94
CA MET A 166 2.49 10.39 5.46
C MET A 166 3.17 11.36 6.41
N ASN A 167 2.94 11.22 7.73
CA ASN A 167 3.57 12.05 8.74
C ASN A 167 5.09 11.91 8.74
N SER A 168 5.61 10.68 8.60
CA SER A 168 7.05 10.40 8.63
C SER A 168 7.81 10.94 7.40
N VAL A 169 7.20 10.87 6.21
CA VAL A 169 7.87 11.22 4.95
C VAL A 169 7.74 12.70 4.61
N MET A 170 6.53 13.25 4.66
CA MET A 170 6.27 14.60 4.13
C MET A 170 6.98 15.68 4.93
N ASP A 171 7.03 15.55 6.26
CA ASP A 171 7.68 16.55 7.11
C ASP A 171 9.19 16.67 6.82
N LYS A 172 9.85 15.55 6.49
CA LYS A 172 11.29 15.54 6.15
C LYS A 172 11.55 16.28 4.83
N ILE A 173 10.75 16.02 3.80
CA ILE A 173 10.94 16.63 2.47
C ILE A 173 10.60 18.11 2.51
N ILE A 174 9.45 18.47 3.09
CA ILE A 174 9.03 19.87 3.22
C ILE A 174 10.08 20.66 3.99
N LYS A 175 10.58 20.11 5.11
CA LYS A 175 11.66 20.76 5.86
C LYS A 175 12.91 20.98 5.01
N ALA A 176 13.36 19.97 4.27
CA ALA A 176 14.55 20.10 3.43
C ALA A 176 14.39 21.18 2.34
N LEU A 177 13.22 21.28 1.71
CA LEU A 177 12.92 22.31 0.70
C LEU A 177 12.86 23.72 1.33
N CYS A 178 12.24 23.85 2.51
CA CYS A 178 12.21 25.11 3.24
C CYS A 178 13.62 25.56 3.63
N ASP A 179 14.44 24.66 4.19
CA ASP A 179 15.81 24.97 4.61
C ASP A 179 16.65 25.46 3.40
N ILE A 180 16.57 24.77 2.24
CA ILE A 180 17.25 25.21 1.00
C ILE A 180 16.77 26.59 0.54
N SER A 181 15.46 26.83 0.59
CA SER A 181 14.86 28.10 0.19
C SER A 181 15.36 29.25 1.09
N GLU A 182 15.33 29.07 2.41
CA GLU A 182 15.76 30.07 3.39
C GLU A 182 17.26 30.39 3.27
N ASP A 183 18.10 29.35 3.17
CA ASP A 183 19.56 29.50 3.05
C ASP A 183 19.97 30.28 1.80
N ASN A 184 19.22 30.15 0.71
CA ASN A 184 19.55 30.73 -0.58
C ASN A 184 18.71 31.97 -0.95
N ALA A 185 17.75 32.38 -0.12
CA ALA A 185 16.81 33.48 -0.41
C ALA A 185 17.49 34.81 -0.74
N HIS A 186 18.71 35.03 -0.25
CA HIS A 186 19.48 36.25 -0.46
C HIS A 186 20.36 36.24 -1.72
N VAL A 187 20.50 35.10 -2.39
CA VAL A 187 21.38 34.94 -3.56
C VAL A 187 20.61 35.32 -4.82
N PRO A 188 20.98 36.40 -5.53
CA PRO A 188 20.31 36.77 -6.77
C PRO A 188 20.65 35.74 -7.87
N MET A 189 19.63 35.19 -8.52
CA MET A 189 19.76 34.26 -9.64
C MET A 189 19.11 34.85 -10.89
N LEU A 190 19.79 34.76 -12.04
CA LEU A 190 19.21 35.20 -13.31
C LEU A 190 18.08 34.25 -13.73
N SER A 191 16.83 34.72 -13.71
CA SER A 191 15.68 33.91 -14.13
C SER A 191 15.67 33.67 -15.63
N ARG A 192 14.93 32.63 -16.05
CA ARG A 192 14.74 32.29 -17.46
C ARG A 192 13.28 32.02 -17.78
N THR A 193 12.76 32.58 -18.88
CA THR A 193 11.48 32.17 -19.48
C THR A 193 11.69 31.81 -20.94
N HIS A 194 11.09 30.71 -21.39
CA HIS A 194 11.38 30.10 -22.70
C HIS A 194 12.88 29.86 -22.93
N GLY A 195 13.65 29.64 -21.85
CA GLY A 195 15.12 29.51 -21.88
C GLY A 195 15.91 30.82 -22.04
N GLN A 196 15.23 31.98 -22.17
CA GLN A 196 15.82 33.30 -22.31
C GLN A 196 15.88 34.06 -20.99
N ASN A 197 16.89 34.92 -20.81
CA ASN A 197 17.13 35.65 -19.57
C ASN A 197 15.98 36.61 -19.23
N GLN A 198 15.56 36.63 -17.96
CA GLN A 198 14.54 37.53 -17.41
C GLN A 198 14.87 37.98 -15.97
N CYS A 199 14.20 39.04 -15.50
CA CYS A 199 14.23 39.48 -14.10
C CYS A 199 13.67 38.40 -13.14
N ILE A 200 14.16 38.42 -11.90
CA ILE A 200 14.01 37.36 -10.89
C ILE A 200 12.55 37.13 -10.49
N ILE A 201 12.10 35.87 -10.49
CA ILE A 201 10.86 35.42 -9.82
C ILE A 201 11.21 34.28 -8.87
N VAL A 202 11.01 34.47 -7.56
CA VAL A 202 11.10 33.43 -6.53
C VAL A 202 9.67 32.96 -6.26
N GLY A 203 9.29 31.79 -6.78
CA GLY A 203 7.91 31.31 -6.79
C GLY A 203 7.65 30.14 -5.84
N SER A 204 7.26 30.47 -4.60
CA SER A 204 6.18 29.86 -3.80
C SER A 204 5.96 28.34 -3.82
N PHE A 205 6.64 27.61 -2.91
CA PHE A 205 6.23 26.27 -2.44
C PHE A 205 4.95 26.28 -1.55
N GLU A 206 4.04 27.22 -1.76
CA GLU A 206 2.87 27.47 -0.88
C GLU A 206 1.82 26.35 -0.93
N LEU A 207 1.80 25.54 -1.98
CA LEU A 207 0.83 24.43 -2.15
C LEU A 207 1.00 23.32 -1.11
N LEU A 208 2.21 23.10 -0.59
CA LEU A 208 2.52 22.03 0.37
C LEU A 208 1.94 22.26 1.77
N LEU A 209 1.70 23.51 2.14
CA LEU A 209 1.14 23.87 3.45
C LEU A 209 -0.38 23.64 3.54
N TYR A 210 -1.08 23.56 2.40
CA TYR A 210 -2.54 23.49 2.38
C TYR A 210 -3.09 22.06 2.61
N GLU A 211 -2.26 21.02 2.51
CA GLU A 211 -2.70 19.62 2.45
C GLU A 211 -2.68 18.85 3.78
N ARG A 212 -2.29 19.47 4.90
CA ARG A 212 -2.41 18.88 6.25
C ARG A 212 -3.86 18.67 6.71
N LEU A 213 -4.84 18.91 5.85
CA LEU A 213 -6.27 18.95 6.14
C LEU A 213 -7.06 17.77 5.54
N LEU A 214 -6.43 16.88 4.77
CA LEU A 214 -7.17 15.73 4.26
C LEU A 214 -7.48 14.77 5.41
N ARG A 215 -8.77 14.68 5.75
CA ARG A 215 -9.28 13.76 6.75
C ARG A 215 -9.09 12.33 6.25
N ILE A 216 -8.23 11.57 6.91
CA ILE A 216 -8.12 10.12 6.71
C ILE A 216 -9.35 9.49 7.35
N LEU A 217 -10.17 8.83 6.53
CA LEU A 217 -11.44 8.28 6.96
C LEU A 217 -11.27 6.83 7.43
N GLY A 218 -12.19 6.42 8.29
CA GLY A 218 -12.36 5.04 8.72
C GLY A 218 -13.83 4.70 8.91
N LYS A 219 -14.16 3.42 8.77
CA LYS A 219 -15.51 2.88 9.00
C LYS A 219 -15.49 1.76 10.01
N PHE A 220 -16.62 1.63 10.71
CA PHE A 220 -16.91 0.55 11.63
C PHE A 220 -18.43 0.33 11.60
N SER A 221 -18.91 -0.65 10.83
CA SER A 221 -20.33 -0.75 10.49
C SER A 221 -20.84 -2.16 10.15
N GLY A 222 -19.99 -3.17 10.31
CA GLY A 222 -20.34 -4.56 10.05
C GLY A 222 -20.44 -4.89 8.56
N ALA A 223 -21.01 -6.06 8.27
CA ALA A 223 -20.92 -6.73 6.96
C ALA A 223 -21.40 -5.91 5.75
N VAL A 224 -22.39 -5.02 5.90
CA VAL A 224 -22.97 -4.26 4.78
C VAL A 224 -23.24 -2.79 5.11
N GLY A 225 -22.60 -2.25 6.15
CA GLY A 225 -22.71 -0.82 6.48
C GLY A 225 -23.89 -0.43 7.36
N ASN A 226 -24.69 -1.39 7.83
CA ASN A 226 -25.97 -1.11 8.51
C ASN A 226 -26.03 -1.63 9.96
N TYR A 227 -24.93 -2.07 10.54
CA TYR A 227 -24.88 -2.55 11.92
C TYR A 227 -25.80 -3.76 12.22
N ASN A 228 -26.25 -4.50 11.20
CA ASN A 228 -27.28 -5.55 11.34
C ASN A 228 -27.02 -6.53 12.50
N ALA A 229 -25.81 -7.10 12.57
CA ALA A 229 -25.44 -8.03 13.64
C ALA A 229 -25.43 -7.36 15.03
N HIS A 230 -24.98 -6.11 15.09
CA HIS A 230 -24.92 -5.32 16.32
C HIS A 230 -26.31 -5.00 16.85
N VAL A 231 -27.22 -4.51 15.98
CA VAL A 231 -28.59 -4.13 16.32
C VAL A 231 -29.44 -5.34 16.74
N VAL A 232 -29.20 -6.51 16.13
CA VAL A 232 -29.89 -7.76 16.52
C VAL A 232 -29.46 -8.19 17.93
N SER A 233 -28.18 -8.07 18.26
CA SER A 233 -27.64 -8.47 19.57
C SER A 233 -27.99 -7.46 20.67
N TYR A 234 -27.86 -6.16 20.39
CA TYR A 234 -28.15 -5.08 21.33
C TYR A 234 -28.91 -3.94 20.64
N PRO A 235 -30.25 -3.99 20.62
CA PRO A 235 -31.07 -3.01 19.88
C PRO A 235 -31.14 -1.64 20.56
N GLU A 236 -30.92 -1.57 21.87
CA GLU A 236 -30.99 -0.34 22.68
C GLU A 236 -29.70 0.51 22.59
N VAL A 237 -28.64 -0.06 21.99
CA VAL A 237 -27.32 0.58 21.90
C VAL A 237 -27.25 1.45 20.65
N ASN A 238 -26.75 2.69 20.81
CA ASN A 238 -26.54 3.61 19.68
C ASN A 238 -25.24 3.28 18.94
N TRP A 239 -25.30 2.26 18.08
CA TRP A 239 -24.15 1.77 17.31
C TRP A 239 -23.46 2.82 16.42
N PRO A 240 -24.19 3.71 15.71
CA PRO A 240 -23.55 4.80 14.97
C PRO A 240 -22.67 5.70 15.86
N HIS A 241 -23.12 6.00 17.08
CA HIS A 241 -22.34 6.82 18.01
C HIS A 241 -21.09 6.11 18.52
N ILE A 242 -21.21 4.84 18.90
CA ILE A 242 -20.07 4.01 19.33
C ILE A 242 -19.04 3.88 18.20
N ALA A 243 -19.51 3.62 16.97
CA ALA A 243 -18.66 3.52 15.80
C ALA A 243 -17.87 4.82 15.56
N GLU A 244 -18.55 5.98 15.69
CA GLU A 244 -17.88 7.27 15.59
C GLU A 244 -16.80 7.45 16.67
N GLN A 245 -17.13 7.18 17.94
CA GLN A 245 -16.19 7.31 19.05
C GLN A 245 -14.99 6.37 18.88
N PHE A 246 -15.22 5.14 18.44
CA PHE A 246 -14.17 4.15 18.21
C PHE A 246 -13.23 4.56 17.08
N VAL A 247 -13.75 4.99 15.93
CA VAL A 247 -12.90 5.45 14.83
C VAL A 247 -12.13 6.72 15.22
N GLN A 248 -12.75 7.62 15.99
CA GLN A 248 -12.09 8.82 16.51
C GLN A 248 -11.02 8.51 17.57
N SER A 249 -11.19 7.46 18.40
CA SER A 249 -10.17 7.07 19.39
C SER A 249 -8.87 6.59 18.73
N LEU A 250 -8.96 6.04 17.51
CA LEU A 250 -7.80 5.72 16.66
C LEU A 250 -7.17 6.96 16.01
N GLY A 251 -7.73 8.15 16.23
CA GLY A 251 -7.29 9.40 15.62
C GLY A 251 -7.67 9.52 14.14
N LEU A 252 -8.69 8.82 13.68
CA LEU A 252 -9.21 8.85 12.33
C LEU A 252 -10.53 9.64 12.28
N SER A 253 -10.94 10.06 11.08
CA SER A 253 -12.25 10.68 10.86
C SER A 253 -13.29 9.62 10.50
N PHE A 254 -14.47 9.67 11.13
CA PHE A 254 -15.50 8.67 10.91
C PHE A 254 -16.25 8.88 9.58
N ASN A 255 -16.46 7.80 8.82
CA ASN A 255 -17.34 7.79 7.65
C ASN A 255 -18.65 7.04 7.98
N PRO A 256 -19.78 7.74 8.17
CA PRO A 256 -21.03 7.13 8.60
C PRO A 256 -21.79 6.39 7.48
N TYR A 257 -21.47 6.62 6.21
CA TYR A 257 -22.22 6.08 5.08
C TYR A 257 -21.32 5.26 4.17
N VAL A 258 -21.27 3.97 4.43
CA VAL A 258 -20.43 3.01 3.70
C VAL A 258 -21.20 1.72 3.42
N ALA A 259 -20.67 0.91 2.50
CA ALA A 259 -21.16 -0.46 2.28
C ALA A 259 -20.37 -1.43 3.17
N GLN A 260 -19.91 -2.56 2.64
CA GLN A 260 -18.98 -3.43 3.38
C GLN A 260 -17.60 -2.80 3.50
N ILE A 261 -17.11 -2.16 2.44
CA ILE A 261 -15.82 -1.47 2.38
C ILE A 261 -15.96 0.04 2.63
N GLU A 262 -14.87 0.67 3.05
CA GLU A 262 -14.77 2.14 3.00
C GLU A 262 -14.81 2.62 1.54
N THR A 263 -15.29 3.84 1.29
CA THR A 263 -15.48 4.39 -0.05
C THR A 263 -14.18 4.56 -0.84
N HIS A 264 -13.03 4.61 -0.16
CA HIS A 264 -11.70 4.92 -0.66
C HIS A 264 -11.59 6.27 -1.38
N ASP A 265 -12.60 7.13 -1.31
CA ASP A 265 -12.61 8.45 -1.93
C ASP A 265 -11.53 9.36 -1.31
N TYR A 266 -11.30 9.23 0.00
CA TYR A 266 -10.22 9.97 0.66
C TYR A 266 -8.85 9.47 0.20
N MET A 267 -8.68 8.16 -0.04
CA MET A 267 -7.42 7.62 -0.56
C MET A 267 -7.18 8.12 -1.98
N ALA A 268 -8.20 8.13 -2.84
CA ALA A 268 -8.09 8.68 -4.19
C ALA A 268 -7.70 10.16 -4.18
N LYS A 269 -8.31 10.96 -3.31
CA LYS A 269 -7.93 12.36 -3.09
C LYS A 269 -6.48 12.46 -2.63
N LEU A 270 -6.08 11.71 -1.60
CA LEU A 270 -4.71 11.69 -1.09
C LEU A 270 -3.69 11.36 -2.19
N PHE A 271 -3.97 10.35 -3.01
CA PHE A 271 -3.07 9.95 -4.10
C PHE A 271 -2.99 10.99 -5.21
N HIS A 272 -4.08 11.69 -5.54
CA HIS A 272 -4.03 12.80 -6.48
C HIS A 272 -3.24 14.00 -5.93
N LEU A 273 -3.32 14.27 -4.63
CA LEU A 273 -2.50 15.28 -3.98
C LEU A 273 -1.01 14.91 -4.04
N LEU A 274 -0.67 13.65 -3.72
CA LEU A 274 0.69 13.13 -3.88
C LEU A 274 1.20 13.22 -5.32
N ILE A 275 0.36 12.94 -6.32
CA ILE A 275 0.73 13.09 -7.73
C ILE A 275 1.06 14.54 -8.07
N GLN A 276 0.26 15.49 -7.59
CA GLN A 276 0.51 16.92 -7.79
C GLN A 276 1.83 17.34 -7.12
N PHE A 277 2.07 16.89 -5.89
CA PHE A 277 3.34 17.11 -5.20
C PHE A 277 4.53 16.53 -5.97
N ASN A 278 4.42 15.29 -6.43
CA ASN A 278 5.46 14.64 -7.23
C ASN A 278 5.74 15.39 -8.53
N ASN A 279 4.72 15.96 -9.18
CA ASN A 279 4.91 16.78 -10.39
C ASN A 279 5.70 18.06 -10.09
N ILE A 280 5.44 18.72 -8.95
CA ILE A 280 6.21 19.88 -8.50
C ILE A 280 7.67 19.47 -8.24
N LEU A 281 7.89 18.31 -7.61
CA LEU A 281 9.25 17.80 -7.40
C LEU A 281 9.96 17.42 -8.71
N ILE A 282 9.25 16.85 -9.69
CA ILE A 282 9.81 16.55 -11.02
C ILE A 282 10.24 17.85 -11.71
N GLU A 283 9.44 18.91 -11.62
CA GLU A 283 9.81 20.23 -12.15
C GLU A 283 11.06 20.77 -11.44
N PHE A 284 11.11 20.66 -10.11
CA PHE A 284 12.29 21.01 -9.32
C PHE A 284 13.54 20.22 -9.73
N ASP A 285 13.44 18.89 -9.87
CA ASP A 285 14.55 18.03 -10.27
C ASP A 285 15.10 18.43 -11.65
N ARG A 286 14.21 18.74 -12.60
CA ARG A 286 14.57 19.19 -13.95
C ARG A 286 15.23 20.56 -13.96
N ASP A 287 14.71 21.49 -13.17
CA ASP A 287 15.27 22.84 -13.06
C ASP A 287 16.65 22.79 -12.41
N VAL A 288 16.84 22.04 -11.32
CA VAL A 288 18.15 21.87 -10.66
C VAL A 288 19.14 21.16 -11.58
N TRP A 289 18.71 20.13 -12.31
CA TRP A 289 19.53 19.51 -13.36
C TRP A 289 20.00 20.56 -14.38
N GLY A 290 19.10 21.45 -14.82
CA GLY A 290 19.41 22.56 -15.72
C GLY A 290 20.38 23.57 -15.12
N TYR A 291 20.20 23.96 -13.85
CA TYR A 291 21.09 24.87 -13.14
C TYR A 291 22.50 24.28 -12.96
N ILE A 292 22.61 22.97 -12.70
CA ILE A 292 23.90 22.27 -12.66
C ILE A 292 24.54 22.27 -14.05
N SER A 293 23.76 22.00 -15.11
CA SER A 293 24.25 22.05 -16.50
C SER A 293 24.78 23.44 -16.89
N LEU A 294 24.14 24.50 -16.40
CA LEU A 294 24.55 25.90 -16.60
C LEU A 294 25.69 26.35 -15.68
N GLY A 295 26.12 25.51 -14.72
CA GLY A 295 27.18 25.82 -13.77
C GLY A 295 26.76 26.78 -12.64
N TYR A 296 25.47 26.92 -12.37
CA TYR A 296 24.97 27.69 -11.21
C TYR A 296 25.26 26.95 -9.90
N PHE A 297 25.22 25.62 -9.94
CA PHE A 297 25.58 24.76 -8.81
C PHE A 297 26.74 23.84 -9.16
N ASN A 298 27.65 23.67 -8.20
CA ASN A 298 28.67 22.64 -8.23
C ASN A 298 28.24 21.46 -7.34
N GLN A 299 28.62 20.25 -7.72
CA GLN A 299 28.29 19.03 -6.99
C GLN A 299 29.45 18.63 -6.08
N THR A 300 29.16 18.33 -4.81
CA THR A 300 30.16 17.77 -3.90
C THR A 300 30.40 16.30 -4.25
N THR A 301 31.63 15.94 -4.63
CA THR A 301 32.00 14.55 -4.91
C THR A 301 32.53 13.85 -3.66
N LYS A 302 32.22 12.56 -3.50
CA LYS A 302 32.85 11.75 -2.45
C LYS A 302 34.15 11.15 -2.98
N ALA A 303 35.17 11.04 -2.12
CA ALA A 303 36.44 10.43 -2.50
C ALA A 303 36.22 8.97 -2.96
N GLY A 304 36.67 8.65 -4.18
CA GLY A 304 36.52 7.32 -4.79
C GLY A 304 35.26 7.14 -5.65
N GLU A 305 34.40 8.15 -5.75
CA GLU A 305 33.22 8.13 -6.62
C GLU A 305 33.61 8.28 -8.09
N VAL A 306 33.12 7.38 -8.94
CA VAL A 306 33.39 7.38 -10.38
C VAL A 306 32.15 7.87 -11.11
N GLY A 307 32.17 9.11 -11.59
CA GLY A 307 31.01 9.70 -12.28
C GLY A 307 30.83 9.23 -13.73
N SER A 308 31.85 8.60 -14.35
CA SER A 308 31.73 7.91 -15.64
C SER A 308 32.80 6.84 -15.79
N SER A 309 32.43 5.70 -16.37
CA SER A 309 33.36 4.59 -16.66
C SER A 309 34.43 4.95 -17.69
N THR A 310 34.23 5.99 -18.49
CA THR A 310 35.14 6.37 -19.60
C THR A 310 35.63 7.81 -19.52
N MET A 311 34.98 8.68 -18.73
CA MET A 311 35.33 10.10 -18.61
C MET A 311 35.62 10.48 -17.15
N PRO A 312 36.90 10.45 -16.72
CA PRO A 312 37.27 10.63 -15.30
C PRO A 312 36.93 12.00 -14.70
N HIS A 313 36.72 13.03 -15.53
CA HIS A 313 36.37 14.38 -15.09
C HIS A 313 34.87 14.61 -14.95
N LYS A 314 34.03 13.64 -15.36
CA LYS A 314 32.58 13.82 -15.46
C LYS A 314 31.92 13.59 -14.10
N VAL A 315 31.19 14.59 -13.62
CA VAL A 315 30.34 14.54 -12.42
C VAL A 315 28.91 14.85 -12.86
N ASN A 316 27.97 13.94 -12.60
CA ASN A 316 26.59 14.03 -13.12
C ASN A 316 25.59 14.16 -11.97
N PRO A 317 24.50 14.91 -12.18
CA PRO A 317 23.39 15.05 -11.21
C PRO A 317 22.51 13.78 -11.13
N ILE A 318 23.13 12.62 -10.90
CA ILE A 318 22.46 11.30 -10.95
C ILE A 318 21.37 11.15 -9.88
N ASP A 319 21.48 11.88 -8.76
CA ASP A 319 20.50 11.82 -7.69
C ASP A 319 19.17 12.46 -8.13
N PHE A 320 19.22 13.61 -8.82
CA PHE A 320 18.04 14.27 -9.40
C PHE A 320 17.45 13.46 -10.56
N GLU A 321 18.29 12.86 -11.41
CA GLU A 321 17.83 11.95 -12.48
C GLU A 321 17.14 10.69 -11.91
N ASN A 322 17.66 10.16 -10.80
CA ASN A 322 17.05 9.03 -10.11
C ASN A 322 15.73 9.41 -9.44
N SER A 323 15.66 10.59 -8.81
CA SER A 323 14.44 11.14 -8.21
C SER A 323 13.35 11.29 -9.27
N GLU A 324 13.63 12.01 -10.37
CA GLU A 324 12.69 12.24 -11.48
C GLU A 324 12.10 10.92 -11.99
N GLY A 325 12.96 9.92 -12.25
CA GLY A 325 12.53 8.62 -12.74
C GLY A 325 11.59 7.89 -11.77
N ASN A 326 11.92 7.89 -10.47
CA ASN A 326 11.11 7.21 -9.45
C ASN A 326 9.79 7.94 -9.17
N LEU A 327 9.77 9.27 -9.20
CA LEU A 327 8.55 10.07 -9.06
C LEU A 327 7.57 9.77 -10.21
N GLY A 328 8.08 9.60 -11.43
CA GLY A 328 7.28 9.15 -12.58
C GLY A 328 6.67 7.76 -12.38
N VAL A 329 7.44 6.78 -11.89
CA VAL A 329 6.94 5.44 -11.57
C VAL A 329 5.89 5.49 -10.46
N ALA A 330 6.13 6.28 -9.40
CA ALA A 330 5.20 6.45 -8.30
C ALA A 330 3.86 7.03 -8.78
N ASN A 331 3.89 8.05 -9.63
CA ASN A 331 2.68 8.65 -10.20
C ASN A 331 1.84 7.64 -11.00
N GLY A 332 2.48 6.74 -11.75
CA GLY A 332 1.77 5.67 -12.46
C GLY A 332 0.98 4.76 -11.52
N GLY A 333 1.61 4.31 -10.43
CA GLY A 333 0.97 3.46 -9.42
C GLY A 333 -0.13 4.18 -8.64
N LEU A 334 0.13 5.39 -8.17
CA LEU A 334 -0.84 6.22 -7.44
C LEU A 334 -2.06 6.53 -8.29
N SER A 335 -1.87 6.84 -9.57
CA SER A 335 -2.96 7.10 -10.51
C SER A 335 -3.86 5.89 -10.67
N HIS A 336 -3.28 4.69 -10.87
CA HIS A 336 -4.06 3.45 -10.94
C HIS A 336 -4.89 3.21 -9.67
N LEU A 337 -4.27 3.32 -8.50
CA LEU A 337 -4.95 3.11 -7.21
C LEU A 337 -6.08 4.12 -7.01
N SER A 338 -5.86 5.39 -7.33
CA SER A 338 -6.87 6.45 -7.19
C SER A 338 -8.13 6.19 -8.02
N MET A 339 -7.97 5.62 -9.22
CA MET A 339 -9.10 5.31 -10.10
C MET A 339 -9.80 4.00 -9.74
N LYS A 340 -9.04 3.03 -9.22
CA LYS A 340 -9.51 1.64 -9.06
C LYS A 340 -10.09 1.35 -7.68
N LEU A 341 -9.59 1.97 -6.60
CA LEU A 341 -10.03 1.68 -5.24
C LEU A 341 -11.47 2.11 -4.92
N PRO A 342 -11.98 3.26 -5.40
CA PRO A 342 -13.36 3.68 -5.11
C PRO A 342 -14.43 2.89 -5.88
N ILE A 343 -14.04 2.11 -6.88
CA ILE A 343 -14.96 1.35 -7.73
C ILE A 343 -14.98 -0.11 -7.28
N SER A 344 -16.11 -0.54 -6.72
CA SER A 344 -16.36 -1.93 -6.32
C SER A 344 -17.70 -2.43 -6.86
N HIS A 345 -17.81 -3.75 -7.06
CA HIS A 345 -19.06 -4.36 -7.51
C HIS A 345 -20.02 -4.48 -6.33
N TRP A 346 -21.19 -3.82 -6.42
CA TRP A 346 -22.23 -3.80 -5.39
C TRP A 346 -21.70 -3.39 -4.00
N GLN A 347 -22.01 -4.14 -2.93
CA GLN A 347 -21.65 -3.81 -1.56
C GLN A 347 -20.18 -4.13 -1.21
N ALA A 348 -19.57 -5.07 -1.94
CA ALA A 348 -18.12 -5.26 -2.09
C ALA A 348 -17.83 -6.44 -3.03
N ARG A 349 -16.77 -6.29 -3.83
CA ARG A 349 -15.89 -7.42 -4.21
C ARG A 349 -14.51 -7.14 -3.63
N PRO A 350 -13.83 -8.12 -3.03
CA PRO A 350 -12.43 -7.97 -2.67
C PRO A 350 -11.64 -7.66 -3.94
N THR A 351 -10.79 -6.65 -3.88
CA THR A 351 -9.97 -6.20 -5.00
C THR A 351 -8.51 -6.24 -4.67
#